data_AF-A0A1H7Z7M2-F1
#
_entry.id   AF-A0A1H7Z7M2-F1
#
_cell.length_a   1.000
_cell.length_b   1.000
_cell.length_c   1.000
_cell.angle_alpha   90.00
_cell.angle_beta   90.00
_cell.angle_gamma   90.00
#
_symmetry.space_group_name_H-M   'P 1'
#
loop_
_entity.id
_entity.type
_entity.pdbx_description
1 polymer ?
#
loop_
_entity_poly.entity_id
_entity_poly.type
_entity_poly.pdbx_seq_one_letter_code
_entity_poly.pdbx_strand_id
1 'polypeptide(L)' 'MNSPEISECVLEHKVCTACRECDFCDLDSDKICDNCMKCIKDDEDFKAIKITDIKYD' A
#
# COMPACT_ATOMS: atom_id res chain seq x y z
N MET A 1 5.62 -12.24 18.36
CA MET A 1 4.15 -12.09 18.45
C MET A 1 3.93 -10.68 18.98
N ASN A 2 3.73 -9.73 18.07
CA ASN A 2 3.85 -8.30 18.40
C ASN A 2 2.56 -7.75 19.03
N SER A 3 2.80 -6.81 19.94
CA SER A 3 1.90 -6.03 20.80
C SER A 3 0.65 -5.45 20.09
N PRO A 4 -0.45 -5.13 20.79
CA PRO A 4 -1.64 -4.52 20.19
C PRO A 4 -1.42 -3.03 19.98
N GLU A 5 -0.55 -2.66 19.04
CA GLU A 5 -0.53 -1.30 18.53
C GLU A 5 -1.74 -1.12 17.61
N ILE A 6 -2.57 -0.13 17.92
CA ILE A 6 -3.70 0.26 17.07
C ILE A 6 -3.11 0.68 15.71
N SER A 7 -3.35 -0.11 14.68
CA SER A 7 -2.90 0.18 13.31
C SER A 7 -4.00 0.85 12.50
N GLU A 8 -3.61 1.79 11.65
CA GLU A 8 -4.51 2.37 10.65
C GLU A 8 -4.72 1.38 9.50
N CYS A 9 -5.92 1.37 8.93
CA CYS A 9 -6.20 0.58 7.74
C CYS A 9 -5.49 1.19 6.52
N VAL A 10 -4.82 0.34 5.72
CA VAL A 10 -4.09 0.80 4.53
C VAL A 10 -5.01 1.20 3.36
N LEU A 11 -6.27 0.78 3.39
CA LEU A 11 -7.26 1.09 2.35
C LEU A 11 -8.17 2.27 2.73
N GLU A 12 -8.34 2.53 4.03
CA GLU A 12 -9.30 3.51 4.55
C GLU A 12 -8.72 4.26 5.75
N HIS A 13 -9.06 5.54 5.94
CA HIS A 13 -8.65 6.32 7.10
C HIS A 13 -9.43 5.95 8.38
N LYS A 14 -9.34 4.69 8.82
CA LYS A 14 -9.99 4.14 10.02
C LYS A 14 -9.06 3.16 10.74
N VAL A 15 -9.41 2.82 11.98
CA VAL A 15 -8.70 1.76 12.73
C VAL A 15 -8.87 0.42 12.02
N CYS A 16 -7.78 -0.32 11.86
CA CYS A 16 -7.78 -1.64 11.28
C CYS A 16 -8.58 -2.63 12.14
N THR A 17 -9.58 -3.27 11.53
CA THR A 17 -10.41 -4.31 12.17
C THR A 17 -9.93 -5.73 11.88
N ALA A 18 -8.75 -5.87 11.26
CA ALA A 18 -8.24 -7.14 10.73
C ALA A 18 -9.20 -7.84 9.73
N CYS A 19 -9.89 -7.07 8.88
CA CYS A 19 -10.81 -7.60 7.86
C CYS A 19 -10.13 -8.40 6.74
N ARG A 20 -8.81 -8.21 6.55
CA ARG A 20 -7.97 -8.86 5.52
C ARG A 20 -8.32 -8.52 4.07
N GLU A 21 -9.13 -7.50 3.82
CA GLU A 21 -9.45 -7.06 2.46
C GLU A 21 -8.22 -6.62 1.67
N CYS A 22 -7.26 -5.97 2.35
CA CYS A 22 -5.99 -5.55 1.76
C CYS A 22 -5.05 -6.69 1.33
N ASP A 23 -5.39 -7.96 1.64
CA ASP A 23 -4.63 -9.11 1.15
C ASP A 23 -4.93 -9.43 -0.32
N PHE A 24 -6.03 -8.91 -0.87
CA PHE A 24 -6.49 -9.21 -2.24
C PHE A 24 -6.10 -8.14 -3.24
N CYS A 25 -6.05 -8.50 -4.51
CA CYS A 25 -5.64 -7.60 -5.59
C CYS A 25 -6.78 -6.65 -5.96
N ASP A 26 -6.47 -5.36 -6.05
CA ASP A 26 -7.44 -4.32 -6.49
C ASP A 26 -8.04 -4.58 -7.88
N LEU A 27 -7.34 -5.33 -8.74
CA LEU A 27 -7.82 -5.68 -10.08
C LEU A 27 -8.55 -7.02 -10.14
N ASP A 28 -8.39 -7.88 -9.14
CA ASP A 28 -8.90 -9.25 -9.13
C ASP A 28 -9.14 -9.71 -7.68
N SER A 29 -10.41 -9.70 -7.26
CA SER A 29 -10.81 -10.07 -5.89
C SER A 29 -10.56 -11.54 -5.53
N ASP A 30 -10.34 -12.41 -6.52
CA ASP A 30 -10.04 -13.83 -6.30
C ASP A 30 -8.53 -14.08 -6.15
N LYS A 31 -7.70 -13.06 -6.39
CA LYS A 31 -6.24 -13.15 -6.34
C LYS A 31 -5.69 -12.50 -5.08
N ILE A 32 -4.89 -13.25 -4.31
CA ILE A 32 -4.02 -12.67 -3.26
C ILE A 32 -2.98 -11.77 -3.91
N CYS A 33 -2.87 -10.54 -3.42
CA CYS A 33 -1.90 -9.57 -3.92
C CYS A 33 -0.48 -10.12 -3.76
N ASP A 34 0.21 -10.22 -4.89
CA ASP A 34 1.60 -10.67 -5.01
C ASP A 34 2.55 -9.51 -5.27
N ASN A 35 2.10 -8.27 -5.04
CA ASN A 35 2.82 -7.04 -5.36
C ASN A 35 3.28 -6.94 -6.82
N CYS A 36 2.52 -7.50 -7.78
CA CYS A 36 2.86 -7.39 -9.21
C CYS A 36 2.77 -5.97 -9.80
N MET A 37 2.27 -4.99 -9.04
CA MET A 37 2.14 -3.57 -9.40
C MET A 37 1.26 -3.26 -10.64
N LYS A 38 0.53 -4.24 -11.19
CA LYS A 38 -0.34 -4.03 -12.37
C LYS A 38 -1.52 -3.07 -12.11
N CYS A 39 -1.95 -2.94 -10.85
CA CYS A 39 -2.96 -1.97 -10.43
C CYS A 39 -2.45 -0.52 -10.45
N ILE A 40 -1.13 -0.34 -10.39
CA ILE A 40 -0.47 0.96 -10.48
C ILE A 40 -0.31 1.30 -11.97
N LYS A 41 -1.41 1.62 -12.64
CA LYS A 41 -1.37 2.13 -14.02
C LYS A 41 -1.24 3.65 -13.98
N ASP A 42 -0.17 4.15 -14.59
CA ASP A 42 -0.08 5.50 -15.14
C ASP A 42 0.40 5.37 -16.59
N ASP A 43 0.14 6.40 -17.39
CA ASP A 43 0.60 6.48 -18.78
C ASP A 43 2.13 6.76 -18.90
N GLU A 44 2.88 6.67 -17.81
CA GLU A 44 4.32 6.96 -17.74
C GLU A 44 5.16 5.69 -17.64
N ASP A 45 6.26 5.63 -18.41
CA ASP A 45 7.20 4.49 -18.42
C ASP A 45 7.94 4.29 -17.08
N PHE A 46 7.95 5.31 -16.21
CA PHE A 46 8.58 5.26 -14.89
C PHE A 46 7.87 6.19 -13.91
N LYS A 47 7.88 5.83 -12.62
CA LYS A 47 7.48 6.72 -11.52
C LYS A 47 8.71 7.41 -10.95
N ALA A 48 8.65 8.72 -10.75
CA ALA A 48 9.74 9.48 -10.14
C ALA A 48 9.29 10.15 -8.83
N ILE A 49 10.12 10.04 -7.79
CA ILE A 49 9.99 10.84 -6.57
C ILE A 49 10.98 12.00 -6.68
N LYS A 50 10.48 13.23 -6.72
CA LYS A 50 11.33 14.43 -6.76
C LYS A 50 11.91 14.70 -5.37
N ILE A 51 13.23 14.60 -5.24
CA ILE A 51 13.94 15.06 -4.04
C ILE A 51 14.00 16.59 -4.09
N THR A 52 13.42 17.25 -3.07
CA THR A 52 13.42 18.72 -2.97
C THR A 52 14.63 19.25 -2.21
N ASP A 53 15.14 18.51 -1.23
CA ASP A 53 16.26 18.91 -0.39
C ASP A 53 16.95 17.66 0.22
N ILE A 54 18.24 17.78 0.56
CA ILE A 54 19.02 16.75 1.26
C ILE A 54 19.55 17.38 2.54
N LYS A 55 19.18 16.82 3.70
CA LYS A 55 19.67 17.28 5.00
C LYS A 55 20.87 16.43 5.46
N TYR A 56 21.87 17.10 6.02
CA TYR A 56 23.00 16.49 6.72
C TYR A 56 22.86 16.81 8.22
N ASP A 57 23.36 15.91 9.08
CA ASP A 57 23.42 16.07 10.54
C ASP A 57 24.49 17.08 10.98
#